data_AF-A0AA36JGL2-F1
#
_entry.id   AF-A0AA36JGL2-F1
#
_cell.length_a   1.000
_cell.length_b   1.000
_cell.length_c   1.000
_cell.angle_alpha   90.00
_cell.angle_beta   90.00
_cell.angle_gamma   90.00
#
_symmetry.space_group_name_H-M   'P 1'
#
loop_
_entity.id
_entity.type
_entity.pdbx_description
1 polymer ?
#
loop_
_entity_poly.entity_id
_entity_poly.type
_entity_poly.pdbx_seq_one_letter_code
_entity_poly.pdbx_strand_id
1 'polypeptide(L)'
;MAVTPEIDQEAAEREAAAKEAAAKTRAEVEAAKELWQKIRSQANAEDSAREQFAQSLPPGVAKFAALLVNRFGSLERAFNNFDYNRKGKVTRGQFQTTLATIRLNTDEVVGLPSKKVFRLIAAGAQSALEITLEQWQNFFDQELTGEDASFLLTEDRGSQAPKRWAQMKQLPSKALQLLVEQGELADKEELAKEALSKHGQRK
;
A
#
# COMPACT_ATOMS: atom_id res chain seq x y z
N MET A 1 45.84 -51.75 18.88
CA MET A 1 44.50 -51.19 18.60
C MET A 1 44.70 -50.11 17.55
N ALA A 2 44.38 -50.40 16.30
CA ALA A 2 44.50 -49.45 15.20
C ALA A 2 43.21 -48.62 15.14
N VAL A 3 43.32 -47.31 15.37
CA VAL A 3 42.23 -46.36 15.17
C VAL A 3 41.99 -46.28 13.66
N THR A 4 40.76 -46.54 13.22
CA THR A 4 40.40 -46.70 11.82
C THR A 4 40.32 -45.34 11.10
N PRO A 5 41.05 -45.15 9.99
CA PRO A 5 41.07 -43.90 9.21
C PRO A 5 39.74 -43.55 8.53
N GLU A 6 38.75 -44.45 8.57
CA GLU A 6 37.43 -44.28 7.96
C GLU A 6 36.55 -43.25 8.69
N ILE A 7 36.76 -43.05 10.00
CA ILE A 7 36.02 -42.05 10.80
C ILE A 7 36.42 -40.62 10.44
N ASP A 8 37.68 -40.39 10.07
CA ASP A 8 38.19 -39.07 9.72
C ASP A 8 37.70 -38.60 8.35
N GLN A 9 37.43 -39.53 7.42
CA GLN A 9 36.91 -39.21 6.09
C GLN A 9 35.43 -38.77 6.14
N GLU A 10 34.59 -39.45 6.91
CA GLU A 10 33.17 -39.10 7.03
C GLU A 10 32.97 -37.73 7.70
N ALA A 11 33.82 -37.37 8.68
CA ALA A 11 33.78 -36.07 9.32
C ALA A 11 34.13 -34.93 8.33
N ALA A 12 35.15 -35.14 7.49
CA ALA A 12 35.56 -34.17 6.48
C ALA A 12 34.49 -33.96 5.40
N GLU A 13 33.82 -35.04 4.95
CA GLU A 13 32.73 -34.96 3.97
C GLU A 13 31.51 -34.22 4.54
N ARG A 14 31.14 -34.46 5.81
CA ARG A 14 30.07 -33.72 6.50
C ARG A 14 30.40 -32.24 6.66
N GLU A 15 31.65 -31.90 6.99
CA GLU A 15 32.08 -30.51 7.11
C GLU A 15 32.04 -29.78 5.75
N ALA A 16 32.48 -30.42 4.67
CA ALA A 16 32.42 -29.87 3.33
C ALA A 16 30.96 -29.63 2.88
N ALA A 17 30.07 -30.61 3.08
CA ALA A 17 28.65 -30.48 2.76
C ALA A 17 27.98 -29.36 3.57
N ALA A 18 28.33 -29.20 4.85
CA ALA A 18 27.82 -28.12 5.69
C ALA A 18 28.28 -26.75 5.20
N LYS A 19 29.55 -26.61 4.80
CA LYS A 19 30.08 -25.36 4.22
C LYS A 19 29.41 -25.01 2.90
N GLU A 20 29.19 -25.99 2.02
CA GLU A 20 28.49 -25.78 0.75
C GLU A 20 27.03 -25.36 0.98
N ALA A 21 26.32 -26.03 1.89
CA ALA A 21 24.94 -25.67 2.26
C ALA A 21 24.85 -24.27 2.89
N ALA A 22 25.83 -23.88 3.71
CA ALA A 22 25.91 -22.54 4.29
C ALA A 22 26.19 -21.48 3.21
N ALA A 23 27.10 -21.75 2.27
CA ALA A 23 27.39 -20.87 1.15
C ALA A 23 26.15 -20.68 0.24
N LYS A 24 25.44 -21.76 -0.07
CA LYS A 24 24.18 -21.71 -0.82
C LYS A 24 23.12 -20.88 -0.09
N THR A 25 22.93 -21.12 1.20
CA THR A 25 21.98 -20.34 2.02
C THR A 25 22.35 -18.85 2.01
N ARG A 26 23.64 -18.50 2.13
CA ARG A 26 24.10 -17.11 2.09
C ARG A 26 23.82 -16.45 0.75
N ALA A 27 24.08 -17.14 -0.36
CA ALA A 27 23.79 -16.64 -1.70
C ALA A 27 22.29 -16.39 -1.91
N GLU A 28 21.43 -17.31 -1.45
CA GLU A 28 19.97 -17.16 -1.51
C GLU A 28 19.48 -15.95 -0.69
N VAL A 29 20.08 -15.70 0.48
CA VAL A 29 19.74 -14.55 1.34
C VAL A 29 20.14 -13.23 0.70
N GLU A 30 21.34 -13.14 0.13
CA GLU A 30 21.78 -11.92 -0.55
C GLU A 30 20.94 -11.62 -1.79
N ALA A 31 20.62 -12.63 -2.61
CA ALA A 31 19.69 -12.46 -3.73
C ALA A 31 18.31 -11.98 -3.28
N ALA A 32 17.81 -12.49 -2.14
CA ALA A 32 16.55 -12.05 -1.57
C ALA A 32 16.59 -10.60 -1.09
N LYS A 33 17.70 -10.16 -0.49
CA LYS A 33 17.92 -8.76 -0.10
C LYS A 33 17.92 -7.84 -1.30
N GLU A 34 18.66 -8.19 -2.35
CA GLU A 34 18.73 -7.39 -3.59
C GLU A 34 17.33 -7.26 -4.24
N LEU A 35 16.56 -8.35 -4.31
CA LEU A 35 15.20 -8.30 -4.83
C LEU A 35 14.30 -7.41 -3.96
N TRP A 36 14.39 -7.53 -2.64
CA TRP A 36 13.61 -6.69 -1.71
C TRP A 36 13.95 -5.20 -1.86
N GLN A 37 15.24 -4.86 -1.92
CA GLN A 37 15.69 -3.50 -2.15
C GLN A 37 15.18 -2.95 -3.48
N LYS A 38 15.20 -3.76 -4.53
CA LYS A 38 14.64 -3.38 -5.84
C LYS A 38 13.14 -3.10 -5.75
N ILE A 39 12.35 -4.01 -5.16
CA ILE A 39 10.90 -3.85 -4.98
C ILE A 39 10.61 -2.56 -4.19
N ARG A 40 11.34 -2.33 -3.09
CA ARG A 40 11.18 -1.14 -2.25
C ARG A 40 11.51 0.14 -3.01
N SER A 41 12.61 0.16 -3.77
CA SER A 41 13.01 1.31 -4.58
C SER A 41 11.99 1.65 -5.67
N GLN A 42 11.42 0.63 -6.34
CA GLN A 42 10.40 0.81 -7.36
C GLN A 42 9.13 1.39 -6.74
N ALA A 43 8.68 0.84 -5.61
CA ALA A 43 7.50 1.32 -4.93
C ALA A 43 7.67 2.78 -4.44
N ASN A 44 8.83 3.12 -3.88
CA ASN A 44 9.13 4.50 -3.48
C ASN A 44 9.19 5.45 -4.68
N ALA A 45 9.75 5.01 -5.82
CA ALA A 45 9.81 5.80 -7.05
C ALA A 45 8.41 6.05 -7.62
N GLU A 46 7.53 5.05 -7.63
CA GLU A 46 6.13 5.20 -8.01
C GLU A 46 5.40 6.18 -7.09
N ASP A 47 5.56 6.06 -5.77
CA ASP A 47 4.94 6.97 -4.80
C ASP A 47 5.43 8.41 -4.98
N SER A 48 6.73 8.58 -5.26
CA SER A 48 7.31 9.90 -5.57
C SER A 48 6.77 10.50 -6.87
N ALA A 49 6.65 9.70 -7.93
CA ALA A 49 6.09 10.14 -9.21
C ALA A 49 4.62 10.55 -9.07
N ARG A 50 3.84 9.82 -8.27
CA ARG A 50 2.44 10.13 -7.96
C ARG A 50 2.29 11.45 -7.19
N GLU A 51 3.17 11.70 -6.23
CA GLU A 51 3.19 12.95 -5.49
C GLU A 51 3.59 14.13 -6.39
N GLN A 52 4.60 13.95 -7.24
CA GLN A 52 5.00 14.95 -8.23
C GLN A 52 3.85 15.28 -9.20
N PHE A 53 3.14 14.26 -9.70
CA PHE A 53 1.96 14.45 -10.54
C PHE A 53 0.90 15.29 -9.81
N ALA A 54 0.51 14.91 -8.59
CA ALA A 54 -0.47 15.67 -7.81
C ALA A 54 -0.01 17.11 -7.53
N GLN A 55 1.29 17.34 -7.32
CA GLN A 55 1.81 18.70 -7.10
C GLN A 55 1.85 19.54 -8.38
N SER A 56 2.00 18.91 -9.54
CA SER A 56 2.00 19.61 -10.83
C SER A 56 0.61 20.11 -11.25
N LEU A 57 -0.46 19.53 -10.71
CA LEU A 57 -1.83 19.98 -10.98
C LEU A 57 -2.09 21.36 -10.33
N PRO A 58 -2.83 22.25 -11.03
CA PRO A 58 -3.27 23.51 -10.46
C PRO A 58 -4.25 23.27 -9.29
N PRO A 59 -4.43 24.25 -8.38
CA PRO A 59 -5.46 24.15 -7.35
C PRO A 59 -6.84 23.92 -7.97
N GLY A 60 -7.57 22.91 -7.48
CA GLY A 60 -8.85 22.50 -8.03
C GLY A 60 -9.24 21.07 -7.66
N VAL A 61 -10.33 20.58 -8.28
CA VAL A 61 -10.88 19.25 -8.02
C VAL A 61 -9.94 18.15 -8.49
N ALA A 62 -9.27 18.32 -9.64
CA ALA A 62 -8.25 17.39 -10.14
C ALA A 62 -7.12 17.14 -9.12
N LYS A 63 -6.55 18.21 -8.54
CA LYS A 63 -5.52 18.10 -7.50
C LYS A 63 -6.05 17.40 -6.26
N PHE A 64 -7.28 17.72 -5.85
CA PHE A 64 -7.93 17.07 -4.72
C PHE A 64 -8.13 15.56 -4.96
N ALA A 65 -8.63 15.18 -6.12
CA ALA A 65 -8.79 13.79 -6.53
C ALA A 65 -7.45 13.05 -6.52
N ALA A 66 -6.40 13.64 -7.11
CA ALA A 66 -5.06 13.05 -7.15
C ALA A 66 -4.50 12.80 -5.75
N LEU A 67 -4.68 13.74 -4.81
CA LEU A 67 -4.25 13.57 -3.42
C LEU A 67 -5.05 12.47 -2.69
N LEU A 68 -6.35 12.38 -2.93
CA LEU A 68 -7.18 11.29 -2.38
C LEU A 68 -6.74 9.93 -2.93
N VAL A 69 -6.54 9.81 -4.24
CA VAL A 69 -6.06 8.57 -4.89
C VAL A 69 -4.64 8.22 -4.43
N ASN A 70 -3.75 9.20 -4.26
CA ASN A 70 -2.42 8.97 -3.68
C ASN A 70 -2.51 8.41 -2.26
N ARG A 71 -3.47 8.87 -1.46
CA ARG A 71 -3.60 8.45 -0.06
C ARG A 71 -4.34 7.14 0.13
N PHE A 72 -5.40 6.90 -0.64
CA PHE A 72 -6.32 5.78 -0.44
C PHE A 72 -6.27 4.72 -1.56
N GLY A 73 -5.57 5.01 -2.65
CA GLY A 73 -5.40 4.13 -3.80
C GLY A 73 -6.49 4.26 -4.87
N SER A 74 -7.69 4.72 -4.51
CA SER A 74 -8.78 5.05 -5.44
C SER A 74 -9.79 6.01 -4.81
N LEU A 75 -10.63 6.64 -5.62
CA LEU A 75 -11.71 7.51 -5.14
C LEU A 75 -12.77 6.73 -4.34
N GLU A 76 -13.08 5.49 -4.73
CA GLU A 76 -14.01 4.64 -4.00
C GLU A 76 -13.45 4.24 -2.62
N ARG A 77 -12.17 3.89 -2.55
CA ARG A 77 -11.51 3.59 -1.27
C ARG A 77 -11.38 4.82 -0.40
N ALA A 78 -11.21 6.00 -0.99
CA ALA A 78 -11.31 7.26 -0.27
C ALA A 78 -12.70 7.41 0.36
N PHE A 79 -13.78 7.24 -0.39
CA PHE A 79 -15.14 7.27 0.15
C PHE A 79 -15.32 6.32 1.34
N ASN A 80 -14.87 5.07 1.21
CA ASN A 80 -14.95 4.07 2.28
C ASN A 80 -14.15 4.45 3.54
N ASN A 81 -13.05 5.18 3.40
CA ASN A 81 -12.28 5.70 4.54
C ASN A 81 -12.96 6.92 5.20
N PHE A 82 -13.68 7.72 4.42
CA PHE A 82 -14.50 8.80 4.95
C PHE A 82 -15.74 8.23 5.68
N ASP A 83 -16.35 7.17 5.15
CA ASP A 83 -17.46 6.44 5.75
C ASP A 83 -17.00 5.38 6.76
N TYR A 84 -16.26 5.78 7.79
CA TYR A 84 -15.69 4.84 8.77
C TYR A 84 -16.75 4.04 9.57
N ASN A 85 -18.02 4.44 9.55
CA ASN A 85 -19.11 3.70 10.19
C ASN A 85 -19.89 2.80 9.21
N ARG A 86 -19.49 2.78 7.93
CA ARG A 86 -20.02 1.92 6.86
C ARG A 86 -21.52 2.02 6.67
N LYS A 87 -22.05 3.25 6.68
CA LYS A 87 -23.48 3.50 6.46
C LYS A 87 -23.84 3.80 5.00
N GLY A 88 -22.87 3.73 4.09
CA GLY A 88 -23.02 4.09 2.68
C GLY A 88 -23.09 5.61 2.46
N LYS A 89 -22.73 6.41 3.47
CA LYS A 89 -22.87 7.87 3.44
C LYS A 89 -21.87 8.57 4.33
N VAL A 90 -21.36 9.70 3.86
CA VAL A 90 -20.37 10.52 4.56
C VAL A 90 -21.04 11.77 5.09
N THR A 91 -21.10 11.88 6.42
CA THR A 91 -21.53 13.10 7.10
C THR A 91 -20.46 14.19 7.04
N ARG A 92 -20.85 15.44 7.28
CA ARG A 92 -19.89 16.55 7.36
C ARG A 92 -18.79 16.34 8.41
N GLY A 93 -19.14 15.76 9.56
CA GLY A 93 -18.18 15.49 10.63
C GLY A 93 -17.14 14.44 10.22
N GLN A 94 -17.59 13.37 9.55
CA GLN A 94 -16.72 12.36 8.94
C GLN A 94 -15.76 13.01 7.93
N PHE A 95 -16.31 13.81 7.01
CA PHE A 95 -15.51 14.48 5.97
C PHE A 95 -14.40 15.36 6.54
N GLN A 96 -14.73 16.23 7.50
CA GLN A 96 -13.75 17.12 8.11
C GLN A 96 -12.72 16.36 8.96
N THR A 97 -13.15 15.33 9.70
CA THR A 97 -12.25 14.52 10.54
C THR A 97 -11.25 13.74 9.69
N THR A 98 -11.70 13.12 8.60
CA THR A 98 -10.82 12.35 7.71
C THR A 98 -9.82 13.26 7.01
N LEU A 99 -10.26 14.43 6.51
CA LEU A 99 -9.36 15.43 5.93
C LEU A 99 -8.28 15.89 6.92
N ALA A 100 -8.65 16.18 8.17
CA ALA A 100 -7.70 16.55 9.21
C ALA A 100 -6.71 15.42 9.52
N THR A 101 -7.19 14.17 9.56
CA THR A 101 -6.38 12.97 9.82
C THR A 101 -5.31 12.77 8.74
N ILE A 102 -5.65 13.04 7.48
CA ILE A 102 -4.70 12.97 6.36
C ILE A 102 -3.96 14.29 6.10
N ARG A 103 -4.17 15.31 6.94
CA ARG A 103 -3.58 16.65 6.83
C ARG A 103 -3.80 17.31 5.46
N LEU A 104 -4.98 17.13 4.88
CA LEU A 104 -5.34 17.73 3.60
C LEU A 104 -6.18 18.99 3.82
N ASN A 105 -5.61 20.15 3.50
CA ASN A 105 -6.30 21.44 3.55
C ASN A 105 -6.99 21.74 2.21
N THR A 106 -8.32 21.71 2.19
CA THR A 106 -9.08 21.96 0.96
C THR A 106 -8.99 23.41 0.48
N ASP A 107 -8.71 24.37 1.37
CA ASP A 107 -8.59 25.77 0.99
C ASP A 107 -7.32 25.99 0.14
N GLU A 108 -6.23 25.33 0.50
CA GLU A 108 -4.98 25.34 -0.27
C GLU A 108 -5.08 24.50 -1.55
N VAL A 109 -5.75 23.35 -1.48
CA VAL A 109 -5.79 22.38 -2.58
C VAL A 109 -6.84 22.75 -3.65
N VAL A 110 -8.02 23.20 -3.23
CA VAL A 110 -9.17 23.48 -4.11
C VAL A 110 -9.45 24.98 -4.22
N GLY A 111 -8.90 25.81 -3.34
CA GLY A 111 -9.28 27.22 -3.23
C GLY A 111 -10.63 27.43 -2.52
N LEU A 112 -11.14 26.40 -1.82
CA LEU A 112 -12.44 26.42 -1.16
C LEU A 112 -12.38 25.82 0.25
N PRO A 113 -13.07 26.42 1.23
CA PRO A 113 -13.22 25.83 2.56
C PRO A 113 -13.89 24.45 2.50
N SER A 114 -13.50 23.54 3.39
CA SER A 114 -13.99 22.15 3.43
C SER A 114 -15.52 22.04 3.46
N LYS A 115 -16.19 22.99 4.15
CA LYS A 115 -17.65 23.09 4.19
C LYS A 115 -18.27 23.35 2.82
N LYS A 116 -17.62 24.15 1.96
CA LYS A 116 -18.10 24.43 0.60
C LYS A 116 -17.86 23.22 -0.30
N VAL A 117 -16.66 22.63 -0.26
CA VAL A 117 -16.36 21.39 -1.02
C VAL A 117 -17.36 20.28 -0.68
N PHE A 118 -17.62 20.06 0.61
CA PHE A 118 -18.64 19.09 1.05
C PHE A 118 -20.02 19.35 0.41
N ARG A 119 -20.46 20.60 0.35
CA ARG A 119 -21.74 20.96 -0.26
C ARG A 119 -21.74 20.81 -1.79
N LEU A 120 -20.61 21.05 -2.44
CA LEU A 120 -20.47 20.84 -3.88
C LEU A 120 -20.62 19.36 -4.21
N ILE A 121 -19.98 18.48 -3.46
CA ILE A 121 -20.12 17.03 -3.64
C ILE A 121 -21.54 16.57 -3.29
N ALA A 122 -22.14 17.09 -2.21
CA ALA A 122 -23.51 16.76 -1.81
C ALA A 122 -24.59 17.40 -2.71
N ALA A 123 -24.20 18.20 -3.71
CA ALA A 123 -25.15 18.87 -4.59
C ALA A 123 -26.03 17.84 -5.31
N GLY A 124 -27.34 18.10 -5.38
CA GLY A 124 -28.34 17.19 -5.93
C GLY A 124 -29.26 16.53 -4.90
N ALA A 125 -28.90 16.50 -3.61
CA ALA A 125 -29.82 16.10 -2.55
C ALA A 125 -30.59 17.29 -1.98
N GLN A 126 -31.91 17.12 -1.77
CA GLN A 126 -32.75 18.09 -1.06
C GLN A 126 -32.25 18.40 0.36
N SER A 127 -31.48 17.49 0.98
CA SER A 127 -30.79 17.72 2.24
C SER A 127 -29.29 17.48 2.11
N ALA A 128 -28.51 18.56 2.00
CA ALA A 128 -27.04 18.54 1.91
C ALA A 128 -26.33 18.21 3.25
N LEU A 129 -26.83 17.23 4.01
CA LEU A 129 -26.27 16.82 5.30
C LEU A 129 -25.29 15.65 5.18
N GLU A 130 -25.38 14.90 4.09
CA GLU A 130 -24.58 13.71 3.81
C GLU A 130 -24.24 13.61 2.32
N ILE A 131 -23.14 12.90 2.02
CA ILE A 131 -22.70 12.55 0.67
C ILE A 131 -22.86 11.04 0.51
N THR A 132 -23.65 10.60 -0.47
CA THR A 132 -23.73 9.18 -0.86
C THR A 132 -22.57 8.82 -1.80
N LEU A 133 -22.31 7.53 -1.99
CA LEU A 133 -21.30 7.08 -2.95
C LEU A 133 -21.63 7.53 -4.37
N GLU A 134 -22.91 7.50 -4.75
CA GLU A 134 -23.37 7.97 -6.06
C GLU A 134 -23.10 9.46 -6.27
N GLN A 135 -23.39 10.30 -5.26
CA GLN A 135 -23.08 11.74 -5.33
C GLN A 135 -21.57 11.98 -5.44
N TRP A 136 -20.78 11.22 -4.69
CA TRP A 136 -19.33 11.26 -4.75
C TRP A 136 -18.81 10.92 -6.15
N GLN A 137 -19.28 9.83 -6.74
CA GLN A 137 -18.91 9.40 -8.09
C GLN A 137 -19.33 10.42 -9.12
N ASN A 138 -20.60 10.85 -9.12
CA ASN A 138 -21.12 11.84 -10.05
C ASN A 138 -20.35 13.15 -10.01
N PHE A 139 -19.97 13.61 -8.81
CA PHE A 139 -19.16 14.82 -8.65
C PHE A 139 -17.80 14.68 -9.35
N PHE A 140 -17.04 13.62 -9.07
CA PHE A 140 -15.74 13.43 -9.70
C PHE A 140 -15.85 13.13 -11.20
N ASP A 141 -16.86 12.38 -11.64
CA ASP A 141 -17.10 12.13 -13.05
C ASP A 141 -17.36 13.45 -13.79
N GLN A 142 -18.18 14.34 -13.24
CA GLN A 142 -18.47 15.64 -13.85
C GLN A 142 -17.24 16.56 -13.89
N GLU A 143 -16.47 16.61 -12.81
CA GLU A 143 -15.34 17.53 -12.68
C GLU A 143 -14.07 17.04 -13.39
N LEU A 144 -13.90 15.73 -13.59
CA LEU A 144 -12.68 15.16 -14.20
C LEU A 144 -12.88 14.71 -15.66
N THR A 145 -14.12 14.54 -16.13
CA THR A 145 -14.35 14.14 -17.52
C THR A 145 -13.88 15.22 -18.49
N GLY A 146 -12.98 14.84 -19.40
CA GLY A 146 -12.41 15.77 -20.38
C GLY A 146 -11.14 16.49 -19.90
N GLU A 147 -10.70 16.24 -18.66
CA GLU A 147 -9.42 16.73 -18.14
C GLU A 147 -8.32 15.67 -18.24
N ASP A 148 -7.06 16.13 -18.13
CA ASP A 148 -5.86 15.27 -18.07
C ASP A 148 -5.90 14.30 -16.87
N ALA A 149 -6.72 14.59 -15.86
CA ALA A 149 -6.91 13.80 -14.65
C ALA A 149 -8.04 12.76 -14.74
N SER A 150 -8.70 12.61 -15.89
CA SER A 150 -9.81 11.66 -16.10
C SER A 150 -9.45 10.20 -15.78
N PHE A 151 -8.18 9.81 -15.94
CA PHE A 151 -7.73 8.46 -15.58
C PHE A 151 -7.92 8.13 -14.09
N LEU A 152 -7.96 9.13 -13.20
CA LEU A 152 -8.17 8.95 -11.75
C LEU A 152 -9.54 8.37 -11.41
N LEU A 153 -10.52 8.48 -12.33
CA LEU A 153 -11.86 7.92 -12.15
C LEU A 153 -11.87 6.38 -12.13
N THR A 154 -10.97 5.77 -12.90
CA THR A 154 -10.88 4.31 -13.02
C THR A 154 -9.67 3.71 -12.32
N GLU A 155 -8.76 4.57 -11.84
CA GLU A 155 -7.54 4.12 -11.18
C GLU A 155 -7.85 3.50 -9.81
N ASP A 156 -7.65 2.18 -9.71
CA ASP A 156 -7.56 1.48 -8.42
C ASP A 156 -6.16 0.90 -8.22
N ARG A 157 -5.41 1.55 -7.34
CA ARG A 157 -4.04 1.12 -6.98
C ARG A 157 -4.05 -0.04 -5.99
N GLY A 158 -5.22 -0.42 -5.45
CA GLY A 158 -5.37 -1.43 -4.43
C GLY A 158 -4.57 -1.09 -3.17
N SER A 159 -4.50 -2.03 -2.22
CA SER A 159 -3.43 -1.98 -1.24
C SER A 159 -2.13 -2.39 -1.95
N GLN A 160 -1.08 -1.58 -1.85
CA GLN A 160 0.23 -1.93 -2.40
C GLN A 160 0.84 -3.14 -1.66
N ALA A 161 0.37 -3.42 -0.43
CA ALA A 161 0.82 -4.55 0.37
C ALA A 161 0.61 -5.91 -0.33
N PRO A 162 -0.58 -6.25 -0.86
CA PRO A 162 -0.79 -7.44 -1.69
C PRO A 162 0.18 -7.61 -2.86
N LYS A 163 0.49 -6.54 -3.61
CA LYS A 163 1.42 -6.60 -4.75
C LYS A 163 2.85 -6.87 -4.28
N ARG A 164 3.31 -6.12 -3.28
CA ARG A 164 4.62 -6.33 -2.62
C ARG A 164 4.71 -7.74 -2.06
N TRP A 165 3.66 -8.24 -1.43
CA TRP A 165 3.59 -9.58 -0.87
C TRP A 165 3.61 -10.67 -1.94
N ALA A 166 2.90 -10.50 -3.06
CA ALA A 166 2.93 -11.44 -4.17
C ALA A 166 4.34 -11.58 -4.77
N GLN A 167 5.08 -10.48 -4.85
CA GLN A 167 6.48 -10.49 -5.26
C GLN A 167 7.38 -11.14 -4.20
N MET A 168 7.15 -10.86 -2.91
CA MET A 168 7.90 -11.49 -1.82
C MET A 168 7.71 -13.01 -1.73
N LYS A 169 6.53 -13.53 -2.08
CA LYS A 169 6.27 -14.98 -2.08
C LYS A 169 7.15 -15.78 -3.05
N GLN A 170 7.81 -15.11 -4.00
CA GLN A 170 8.76 -15.75 -4.91
C GLN A 170 10.11 -16.04 -4.23
N LEU A 171 10.36 -15.45 -3.06
CA LEU A 171 11.58 -15.67 -2.30
C LEU A 171 11.56 -17.01 -1.54
N PRO A 172 12.71 -17.71 -1.42
CA PRO A 172 12.81 -18.89 -0.59
C PRO A 172 12.40 -18.60 0.86
N SER A 173 11.60 -19.50 1.46
CA SER A 173 11.06 -19.34 2.83
C SER A 173 12.15 -19.02 3.88
N LYS A 174 13.31 -19.69 3.77
CA LYS A 174 14.45 -19.49 4.68
C LYS A 174 15.08 -18.09 4.55
N ALA A 175 15.11 -17.53 3.34
CA ALA A 175 15.62 -16.18 3.11
C ALA A 175 14.64 -15.12 3.66
N LEU A 176 13.33 -15.34 3.50
CA LEU A 176 12.30 -14.48 4.11
C LEU A 176 12.40 -14.48 5.64
N GLN A 177 12.58 -15.65 6.26
CA GLN A 177 12.73 -15.75 7.71
C GLN A 177 13.95 -14.97 8.22
N LEU A 178 15.09 -15.10 7.55
CA LEU A 178 16.32 -14.38 7.90
C LEU A 178 16.18 -12.85 7.70
N LEU A 179 15.49 -12.41 6.65
CA LEU A 179 15.19 -10.98 6.45
C LEU A 179 14.31 -10.41 7.58
N VAL A 180 13.34 -11.20 8.06
CA VAL A 180 12.49 -10.81 9.20
C VAL A 180 13.31 -10.73 10.50
N GLU A 181 14.17 -11.72 10.75
CA GLU A 181 15.06 -11.77 11.92
C GLU A 181 16.04 -10.59 11.95
N GLN A 182 16.57 -10.19 10.78
CA GLN A 182 17.48 -9.04 10.64
C GLN A 182 16.78 -7.67 10.78
N GLY A 183 15.45 -7.62 10.85
CA GLY A 183 14.70 -6.37 11.03
C GLY A 183 14.56 -5.52 9.76
N GLU A 184 14.99 -6.03 8.60
CA GLU A 184 14.90 -5.36 7.30
C GLU A 184 13.46 -5.24 6.77
N LEU A 185 12.55 -6.02 7.36
CA LEU A 185 11.10 -5.92 7.16
C LEU A 185 10.50 -5.18 8.35
N ALA A 186 10.54 -3.85 8.34
CA ALA A 186 10.01 -3.00 9.41
C ALA A 186 8.46 -3.06 9.54
N ASP A 187 7.76 -3.43 8.48
CA ASP A 187 6.28 -3.60 8.45
C ASP A 187 5.84 -4.94 9.07
N LYS A 188 6.52 -5.38 10.15
CA LYS A 188 6.35 -6.70 10.79
C LYS A 188 4.92 -6.98 11.21
N GLU A 189 4.24 -5.98 11.75
CA GLU A 189 2.97 -6.21 12.43
C GLU A 189 1.79 -6.41 11.46
N GLU A 190 1.81 -5.73 10.31
CA GLU A 190 0.73 -5.80 9.33
C GLU A 190 0.85 -7.05 8.46
N LEU A 191 2.08 -7.36 8.00
CA LEU A 191 2.35 -8.56 7.21
C LEU A 191 2.24 -9.86 8.03
N ALA A 192 2.66 -9.85 9.30
CA ALA A 192 2.48 -11.02 10.18
C ALA A 192 1.01 -11.26 10.55
N LYS A 193 0.22 -10.21 10.81
CA LYS A 193 -1.23 -10.33 11.05
C LYS A 193 -1.95 -10.93 9.83
N GLU A 194 -1.58 -10.52 8.62
CA GLU A 194 -2.19 -11.04 7.40
C GLU A 194 -1.76 -12.50 7.07
N ALA A 195 -0.49 -12.84 7.30
CA ALA A 195 0.03 -14.20 7.12
C ALA A 195 -0.57 -15.19 8.12
N LEU A 196 -0.70 -14.81 9.39
CA LEU A 196 -1.30 -15.64 10.44
C LEU A 196 -2.82 -15.79 10.27
N SER A 197 -3.51 -14.73 9.81
CA SER A 197 -4.95 -14.79 9.51
C SER A 197 -5.27 -15.84 8.43
N LYS A 198 -4.43 -15.97 7.39
CA LYS A 198 -4.64 -16.95 6.30
C LYS A 198 -4.24 -18.39 6.64
N HIS A 199 -3.40 -18.61 7.66
CA HIS A 199 -3.09 -19.96 8.16
C HIS A 199 -4.09 -20.47 9.23
N GLY A 200 -4.81 -19.58 9.90
CA GLY A 200 -5.80 -19.94 10.92
C GLY A 200 -7.19 -20.35 10.39
N GLN A 201 -7.47 -20.21 9.10
CA GLN A 201 -8.80 -20.49 8.50
C GLN A 201 -8.91 -21.84 7.77
N ARG A 202 -7.90 -22.71 7.85
CA ARG A 202 -8.06 -24.12 7.44
C ARG A 202 -8.68 -24.90 8.61
N LYS A 203 -10.01 -24.87 8.71
CA LYS A 203 -10.81 -25.88 9.41
C LYS A 203 -11.73 -26.55 8.41
#